data_AF-A0A4Q4WTK3-F1
#
_entry.id   AF-A0A4Q4WTK3-F1
#
_cell.length_a   1.000
_cell.length_b   1.000
_cell.length_c   1.000
_cell.angle_alpha   90.00
_cell.angle_beta   90.00
_cell.angle_gamma   90.00
#
_symmetry.space_group_name_H-M   'P 1'
#
loop_
_entity.id
_entity.type
_entity.pdbx_description
1 polymer ?
#
loop_
_entity_poly.entity_id
_entity_poly.type
_entity_poly.pdbx_seq_one_letter_code
_entity_poly.pdbx_strand_id
1 'polypeptide(L)'
;MDSSTTLTDTVVAAMRKLFPEELADKSWDNTGLLLGEAPRSASASYDERSTVLLTNDLTAEVVDEALKENVRVIICYHPVIFKGIKSLTTQDPMQTQLLRLAAERIAVYCPHSAIDAAVGGMCDWLCDILTMGGVHKQQVVCRALRPISGPVPQGQEGAGYGREVVLPQQTDLHTLLRRLSAGTTGSPYVMVAIPERMKRPGQPPPMISKIAVCPGSGASVFTDTDADLLVTGEMSHHEALRHTQFGRVVATVFHSNSERRYLKDVLRPMLEERLRGTPASGARIIVSTADRDPYEIINTLLQAIQAVESGPSTSADNDISEPIPQSPRSPSDALVGAMQPAPDPVPKREDPDEDPREATPLGSPVKTEHWYNEGW
;
A
#
# COMPACT_ATOMS: atom_id res chain seq x y z
N MET A 1 -25.82 27.15 -20.85
CA MET A 1 -24.62 26.72 -20.14
C MET A 1 -25.05 26.52 -18.71
N ASP A 2 -25.06 25.28 -18.25
CA ASP A 2 -25.61 24.92 -16.95
C ASP A 2 -24.74 25.55 -15.85
N SER A 3 -25.36 26.30 -14.94
CA SER A 3 -24.64 26.96 -13.85
C SER A 3 -24.35 25.93 -12.77
N SER A 4 -23.06 25.61 -12.57
CA SER A 4 -22.40 25.16 -11.32
C SER A 4 -21.58 23.87 -11.36
N THR A 5 -20.98 23.47 -12.49
CA THR A 5 -19.96 22.40 -12.44
C THR A 5 -18.75 22.88 -11.62
N THR A 6 -18.49 22.24 -10.48
CA THR A 6 -17.37 22.58 -9.59
C THR A 6 -16.05 21.97 -10.10
N LEU A 7 -14.93 22.39 -9.50
CA LEU A 7 -13.66 21.70 -9.71
C LEU A 7 -13.76 20.22 -9.31
N THR A 8 -14.37 19.93 -8.16
CA THR A 8 -14.61 18.56 -7.68
C THR A 8 -15.36 17.74 -8.71
N ASP A 9 -16.48 18.24 -9.24
CA ASP A 9 -17.27 17.52 -10.26
C ASP A 9 -16.43 17.20 -11.51
N THR A 10 -15.63 18.17 -11.95
CA THR A 10 -14.78 18.02 -13.15
C THR A 10 -13.68 16.98 -12.93
N VAL A 11 -13.01 17.03 -11.77
CA VAL A 11 -11.94 16.09 -11.39
C VAL A 11 -12.49 14.68 -11.19
N VAL A 12 -13.60 14.53 -10.48
CA VAL A 12 -14.26 13.23 -10.27
C VAL A 12 -14.71 12.63 -11.60
N ALA A 13 -15.31 13.43 -12.48
CA ALA A 13 -15.70 12.97 -13.81
C ALA A 13 -14.49 12.57 -14.67
N ALA A 14 -13.36 13.28 -14.55
CA ALA A 14 -12.12 12.90 -15.22
C ALA A 14 -11.58 11.57 -14.69
N MET A 15 -11.55 11.38 -13.37
CA MET A 15 -11.11 10.14 -12.73
C MET A 15 -11.97 8.94 -13.14
N ARG A 16 -13.30 9.06 -13.08
CA ARG A 16 -14.24 8.02 -13.54
C ARG A 16 -14.07 7.63 -15.00
N LYS A 17 -13.64 8.58 -15.83
CA LYS A 17 -13.36 8.32 -17.25
C LYS A 17 -12.00 7.64 -17.49
N LEU A 18 -11.03 7.84 -16.60
CA LEU A 18 -9.73 7.16 -16.66
C LEU A 18 -9.84 5.76 -16.04
N PHE A 19 -10.50 5.67 -14.89
CA PHE A 19 -10.65 4.47 -14.07
C PHE A 19 -12.11 4.39 -13.59
N PRO A 20 -12.99 3.74 -14.38
CA PRO A 20 -14.39 3.60 -14.03
C PRO A 20 -14.59 2.88 -12.69
N GLU A 21 -15.41 3.44 -11.80
CA GLU A 21 -15.68 2.89 -10.47
C GLU A 21 -16.33 1.50 -10.55
N GLU A 22 -16.95 1.15 -11.68
CA GLU A 22 -17.50 -0.18 -11.94
C GLU A 22 -16.46 -1.29 -11.94
N LEU A 23 -15.18 -0.94 -12.09
CA LEU A 23 -14.07 -1.88 -12.01
C LEU A 23 -13.66 -2.20 -10.56
N ALA A 24 -14.09 -1.40 -9.59
CA ALA A 24 -13.77 -1.64 -8.18
C ALA A 24 -14.52 -2.86 -7.62
N ASP A 25 -13.94 -3.52 -6.63
CA ASP A 25 -14.56 -4.67 -5.98
C ASP A 25 -15.62 -4.20 -4.98
N LYS A 26 -16.87 -4.24 -5.40
CA LYS A 26 -18.01 -3.77 -4.60
C LYS A 26 -18.28 -4.60 -3.35
N SER A 27 -17.65 -5.76 -3.17
CA SER A 27 -17.89 -6.61 -2.01
C SER A 27 -17.13 -6.16 -0.76
N TRP A 28 -16.03 -5.43 -0.92
CA TRP A 28 -15.18 -5.00 0.18
C TRP A 28 -14.61 -3.58 0.04
N ASP A 29 -14.53 -3.04 -1.17
CA ASP A 29 -13.90 -1.74 -1.42
C ASP A 29 -14.86 -0.56 -1.20
N ASN A 30 -14.29 0.62 -0.94
CA ASN A 30 -14.99 1.90 -0.89
C ASN A 30 -14.36 2.93 -1.85
N THR A 31 -14.54 2.69 -3.15
CA THR A 31 -14.11 3.58 -4.23
C THR A 31 -15.18 4.66 -4.51
N GLY A 32 -14.74 5.90 -4.77
CA GLY A 32 -15.57 7.02 -5.20
C GLY A 32 -15.32 8.31 -4.42
N LEU A 33 -16.28 9.24 -4.46
CA LEU A 33 -16.23 10.48 -3.66
C LEU A 33 -16.60 10.18 -2.21
N LEU A 34 -15.60 10.14 -1.31
CA LEU A 34 -15.77 9.74 0.09
C LEU A 34 -16.05 10.93 1.02
N LEU A 35 -15.50 12.11 0.71
CA LEU A 35 -15.83 13.36 1.39
C LEU A 35 -16.18 14.41 0.33
N GLY A 36 -17.42 14.89 0.36
CA GLY A 36 -17.88 15.97 -0.50
C GLY A 36 -17.54 17.35 0.05
N GLU A 37 -17.76 18.37 -0.76
CA GLU A 37 -17.63 19.76 -0.33
C GLU A 37 -18.77 20.15 0.61
N ALA A 38 -18.47 20.71 1.78
CA ALA A 38 -19.52 21.19 2.68
C ALA A 38 -20.37 22.29 2.00
N PRO A 39 -21.68 22.41 2.32
CA PRO A 39 -22.54 23.45 1.74
C PRO A 39 -22.02 24.87 2.00
N ARG A 40 -22.28 25.78 1.07
CA ARG A 40 -21.86 27.19 1.18
C ARG A 40 -22.98 28.03 1.79
N SER A 41 -22.63 28.93 2.70
CA SER A 41 -23.56 30.02 3.07
C SER A 41 -23.83 30.89 1.84
N ALA A 42 -25.06 31.38 1.70
CA ALA A 42 -25.44 32.31 0.62
C ALA A 42 -24.60 33.59 0.62
N SER A 43 -23.98 33.94 1.75
CA SER A 43 -23.10 35.11 1.91
C SER A 43 -21.61 34.83 1.67
N ALA A 44 -21.22 33.59 1.35
CA ALA A 44 -19.81 33.24 1.22
C ALA A 44 -19.17 33.88 -0.02
N SER A 45 -17.95 34.41 0.11
CA SER A 45 -17.11 34.92 -0.99
C SER A 45 -16.62 33.79 -1.88
N TYR A 46 -16.50 34.02 -3.19
CA TYR A 46 -16.07 33.03 -4.19
C TYR A 46 -14.84 32.22 -3.72
N ASP A 47 -14.84 30.89 -3.95
CA ASP A 47 -13.71 30.01 -3.60
C ASP A 47 -12.80 29.91 -4.84
N GLU A 48 -11.62 30.52 -4.76
CA GLU A 48 -10.64 30.57 -5.85
C GLU A 48 -9.72 29.35 -5.90
N ARG A 49 -9.84 28.42 -4.94
CA ARG A 49 -8.96 27.25 -4.88
C ARG A 49 -9.09 26.37 -6.11
N SER A 50 -7.98 26.20 -6.81
CA SER A 50 -7.87 25.41 -8.02
C SER A 50 -6.83 24.29 -7.94
N THR A 51 -6.36 23.94 -6.73
CA THR A 51 -5.33 22.89 -6.55
C THR A 51 -5.98 21.53 -6.28
N VAL A 52 -5.47 20.50 -6.94
CA VAL A 52 -5.76 19.08 -6.70
C VAL A 52 -4.49 18.41 -6.13
N LEU A 53 -4.62 17.69 -5.02
CA LEU A 53 -3.52 16.94 -4.39
C LEU A 53 -3.71 15.44 -4.61
N LEU A 54 -2.68 14.76 -5.09
CA LEU A 54 -2.62 13.29 -5.16
C LEU A 54 -1.82 12.76 -3.97
N THR A 55 -2.33 11.75 -3.28
CA THR A 55 -1.64 11.08 -2.17
C THR A 55 -1.99 9.59 -2.14
N ASN A 56 -1.11 8.75 -1.61
CA ASN A 56 -1.44 7.35 -1.36
C ASN A 56 -2.31 7.23 -0.11
N ASP A 57 -1.80 7.84 0.97
CA ASP A 57 -2.35 7.78 2.32
C ASP A 57 -2.71 9.19 2.82
N LEU A 58 -3.78 9.33 3.61
CA LEU A 58 -4.28 10.62 4.12
C LEU A 58 -3.92 10.82 5.59
N THR A 59 -2.64 11.06 5.87
CA THR A 59 -2.14 11.31 7.24
C THR A 59 -2.36 12.76 7.68
N ALA A 60 -2.08 13.05 8.96
CA ALA A 60 -2.14 14.42 9.48
C ALA A 60 -1.21 15.38 8.74
N GLU A 61 -0.01 14.92 8.37
CA GLU A 61 1.00 15.70 7.64
C GLU A 61 0.55 16.00 6.21
N VAL A 62 -0.15 15.06 5.56
CA VAL A 62 -0.73 15.27 4.23
C VAL A 62 -1.88 16.29 4.31
N VAL A 63 -2.69 16.24 5.36
CA VAL A 63 -3.73 17.27 5.59
C VAL A 63 -3.09 18.64 5.83
N ASP A 64 -2.04 18.72 6.65
CA ASP A 64 -1.30 19.97 6.87
C ASP A 64 -0.75 20.55 5.56
N GLU A 65 -0.17 19.70 4.72
CA GLU A 65 0.28 20.07 3.37
C GLU A 65 -0.89 20.57 2.50
N ALA A 66 -2.02 19.85 2.49
CA ALA A 66 -3.19 20.22 1.69
C ALA A 66 -3.75 21.60 2.07
N LEU A 67 -3.81 21.90 3.37
CA LEU A 67 -4.25 23.20 3.88
C LEU A 67 -3.28 24.31 3.47
N LYS A 68 -1.97 24.07 3.62
CA LYS A 68 -0.93 25.03 3.22
C LYS A 68 -0.93 25.30 1.72
N GLU A 69 -1.15 24.28 0.90
CA GLU A 69 -1.17 24.36 -0.57
C GLU A 69 -2.52 24.83 -1.14
N ASN A 70 -3.45 25.21 -0.26
CA ASN A 70 -4.77 25.74 -0.60
C ASN A 70 -5.55 24.77 -1.53
N VAL A 71 -5.51 23.48 -1.19
CA VAL A 71 -6.11 22.39 -1.97
C VAL A 71 -7.63 22.45 -1.92
N ARG A 72 -8.27 22.10 -3.05
CA ARG A 72 -9.73 21.95 -3.14
C ARG A 72 -10.16 20.48 -3.17
N VAL A 73 -9.38 19.63 -3.84
CA VAL A 73 -9.69 18.22 -4.04
C VAL A 73 -8.45 17.39 -3.73
N ILE A 74 -8.61 16.37 -2.90
CA ILE A 74 -7.61 15.34 -2.67
C ILE A 74 -8.06 14.08 -3.40
N ILE A 75 -7.17 13.49 -4.19
CA ILE A 75 -7.29 12.14 -4.71
C ILE A 75 -6.40 11.26 -3.85
N CYS A 76 -7.02 10.50 -2.95
CA CYS A 76 -6.33 9.61 -2.02
C CYS A 76 -6.46 8.18 -2.54
N TYR A 77 -5.33 7.54 -2.85
CA TYR A 77 -5.32 6.19 -3.43
C TYR A 77 -6.04 5.19 -2.53
N HIS A 78 -5.68 5.17 -1.24
CA HIS A 78 -6.36 4.36 -0.24
C HIS A 78 -7.62 5.05 0.30
N PRO A 79 -8.70 4.30 0.53
CA PRO A 79 -9.94 4.89 1.01
C PRO A 79 -9.80 5.27 2.49
N VAL A 80 -9.81 6.58 2.76
CA VAL A 80 -9.82 7.14 4.13
C VAL A 80 -11.02 6.64 4.95
N ILE A 81 -12.16 6.42 4.30
CA ILE A 81 -13.32 5.74 4.89
C ILE A 81 -13.34 4.33 4.34
N PHE A 82 -12.66 3.37 4.97
CA PHE A 82 -12.70 1.97 4.50
C PHE A 82 -13.99 1.26 4.92
N LYS A 83 -14.44 1.52 6.15
CA LYS A 83 -15.68 0.97 6.73
C LYS A 83 -16.65 2.08 7.08
N GLY A 84 -17.94 1.74 7.13
CA GLY A 84 -18.98 2.67 7.54
C GLY A 84 -18.69 3.26 8.93
N ILE A 85 -18.61 4.59 8.99
CA ILE A 85 -18.37 5.34 10.22
C ILE A 85 -19.71 5.54 10.95
N LYS A 86 -19.78 5.12 12.22
CA LYS A 86 -20.98 5.28 13.06
C LYS A 86 -21.04 6.64 13.78
N SER A 87 -19.89 7.29 13.97
CA SER A 87 -19.75 8.59 14.60
C SER A 87 -18.52 9.29 14.05
N LEU A 88 -18.58 10.61 13.81
CA LEU A 88 -17.45 11.41 13.34
C LEU A 88 -17.03 12.40 14.44
N THR A 89 -15.89 12.14 15.09
CA THR A 89 -15.39 12.88 16.25
C THR A 89 -13.87 13.06 16.19
N THR A 90 -13.29 13.80 17.14
CA THR A 90 -11.83 13.97 17.23
C THR A 90 -11.13 12.92 18.11
N GLN A 91 -11.80 11.80 18.40
CA GLN A 91 -11.23 10.71 19.20
C GLN A 91 -10.41 9.73 18.36
N ASP A 92 -10.65 9.76 17.05
CA ASP A 92 -9.97 8.94 16.06
C ASP A 92 -9.12 9.83 15.14
N PRO A 93 -7.85 9.50 14.85
CA PRO A 93 -6.97 10.33 14.04
C PRO A 93 -7.50 10.58 12.62
N MET A 94 -8.09 9.57 11.98
CA MET A 94 -8.66 9.67 10.64
C MET A 94 -9.94 10.52 10.63
N GLN A 95 -10.83 10.32 11.59
CA GLN A 95 -12.02 11.16 11.74
C GLN A 95 -11.65 12.62 12.01
N THR A 96 -10.58 12.85 12.78
CA THR A 96 -10.03 14.20 13.01
C THR A 96 -9.61 14.82 11.67
N GLN A 97 -8.91 14.09 10.80
CA GLN A 97 -8.53 14.57 9.47
C GLN A 97 -9.74 14.89 8.60
N LEU A 98 -10.75 14.01 8.57
CA LEU A 98 -12.00 14.26 7.85
C LEU A 98 -12.71 15.51 8.34
N LEU A 99 -12.77 15.75 9.66
CA LEU A 99 -13.36 16.96 10.23
C LEU A 99 -12.61 18.23 9.82
N ARG A 100 -11.26 18.18 9.83
CA ARG A 100 -10.41 19.31 9.37
C ARG A 100 -10.66 19.62 7.89
N LEU A 101 -10.67 18.61 7.04
CA LEU A 101 -10.93 18.77 5.61
C LEU A 101 -12.36 19.26 5.35
N ALA A 102 -13.36 18.73 6.06
CA ALA A 102 -14.75 19.14 5.93
C ALA A 102 -14.96 20.62 6.32
N ALA A 103 -14.34 21.06 7.41
CA ALA A 103 -14.35 22.46 7.84
C ALA A 103 -13.77 23.40 6.77
N GLU A 104 -12.72 22.95 6.10
CA GLU A 104 -12.05 23.67 5.02
C GLU A 104 -12.66 23.39 3.64
N ARG A 105 -13.74 22.59 3.58
CA ARG A 105 -14.49 22.23 2.37
C ARG A 105 -13.62 21.53 1.32
N ILE A 106 -12.65 20.73 1.74
CA ILE A 106 -11.78 19.97 0.83
C ILE A 106 -12.43 18.62 0.56
N ALA A 107 -12.65 18.30 -0.71
CA ALA A 107 -13.21 17.03 -1.12
C ALA A 107 -12.14 15.92 -1.14
N VAL A 108 -12.53 14.68 -0.89
CA VAL A 108 -11.66 13.50 -0.99
C VAL A 108 -12.30 12.46 -1.90
N TYR A 109 -11.64 12.16 -3.01
CA TYR A 109 -12.00 11.10 -3.94
C TYR A 109 -11.00 9.96 -3.84
N CYS A 110 -11.48 8.72 -3.87
CA CYS A 110 -10.68 7.52 -3.78
C CYS A 110 -10.90 6.60 -4.99
N PRO A 111 -9.89 6.35 -5.83
CA PRO A 111 -10.01 5.44 -6.96
C PRO A 111 -9.67 3.98 -6.65
N HIS A 112 -8.88 3.73 -5.59
CA HIS A 112 -8.42 2.42 -5.08
C HIS A 112 -8.44 1.27 -6.09
N SER A 113 -9.28 0.25 -5.86
CA SER A 113 -9.25 -0.99 -6.62
C SER A 113 -9.72 -0.84 -8.07
N ALA A 114 -10.38 0.27 -8.44
CA ALA A 114 -10.68 0.57 -9.84
C ALA A 114 -9.41 0.88 -10.64
N ILE A 115 -8.43 1.58 -10.05
CA ILE A 115 -7.11 1.79 -10.69
C ILE A 115 -6.32 0.48 -10.76
N ASP A 116 -6.43 -0.39 -9.76
CA ASP A 116 -5.74 -1.69 -9.78
C ASP A 116 -6.24 -2.60 -10.88
N ALA A 117 -7.56 -2.62 -11.08
CA ALA A 117 -8.20 -3.49 -12.05
C ALA A 117 -8.06 -2.98 -13.49
N ALA A 118 -8.03 -1.66 -13.69
CA ALA A 118 -8.08 -1.03 -15.01
C ALA A 118 -6.92 -1.42 -15.94
N VAL A 119 -7.23 -1.49 -17.23
CA VAL A 119 -6.25 -1.52 -18.31
C VAL A 119 -5.55 -0.16 -18.37
N GLY A 120 -4.22 -0.16 -18.36
CA GLY A 120 -3.38 1.04 -18.19
C GLY A 120 -3.32 1.54 -16.74
N GLY A 121 -3.80 0.74 -15.79
CA GLY A 121 -3.82 1.03 -14.36
C GLY A 121 -2.50 0.68 -13.64
N MET A 122 -2.59 0.55 -12.32
CA MET A 122 -1.44 0.33 -11.44
C MET A 122 -0.68 -0.97 -11.77
N CYS A 123 -1.39 -2.07 -12.00
CA CYS A 123 -0.75 -3.35 -12.29
C CYS A 123 0.02 -3.31 -13.63
N ASP A 124 -0.52 -2.63 -14.64
CA ASP A 124 0.14 -2.50 -15.95
C ASP A 124 1.42 -1.65 -15.85
N TRP A 125 1.40 -0.58 -15.06
CA TRP A 125 2.60 0.22 -14.76
C TRP A 125 3.70 -0.60 -14.05
N LEU A 126 3.33 -1.47 -13.11
CA LEU A 126 4.29 -2.34 -12.42
C LEU A 126 4.89 -3.37 -13.39
N CYS A 127 4.09 -3.90 -14.33
CA CYS A 127 4.60 -4.71 -15.44
C CYS A 127 5.55 -3.93 -16.35
N ASP A 128 5.24 -2.67 -16.66
CA ASP A 128 6.12 -1.82 -17.46
C ASP A 128 7.46 -1.56 -16.79
N ILE A 129 7.51 -1.39 -15.47
CA ILE A 129 8.77 -1.28 -14.72
C ILE A 129 9.64 -2.52 -14.97
N LEU A 130 9.07 -3.71 -14.84
CA LEU A 130 9.80 -4.97 -14.94
C LEU A 130 10.23 -5.29 -16.38
N THR A 131 9.44 -4.84 -17.36
CA THR A 131 9.65 -5.10 -18.80
C THR A 131 10.29 -3.93 -19.55
N MET A 132 10.60 -2.82 -18.87
CA MET A 132 11.16 -1.58 -19.44
C MET A 132 10.22 -0.90 -20.46
N GLY A 133 8.93 -0.79 -20.12
CA GLY A 133 7.88 -0.21 -20.99
C GLY A 133 7.54 -1.12 -22.17
N GLY A 134 7.84 -2.41 -22.05
CA GLY A 134 7.68 -3.41 -23.10
C GLY A 134 6.25 -3.90 -23.27
N VAL A 135 5.35 -3.68 -22.30
CA VAL A 135 3.94 -4.10 -22.40
C VAL A 135 3.24 -3.33 -23.51
N HIS A 136 3.56 -2.04 -23.68
CA HIS A 136 3.05 -1.24 -24.79
C HIS A 136 3.76 -1.48 -26.13
N LYS A 137 4.85 -2.24 -26.17
CA LYS A 137 5.63 -2.52 -27.39
C LYS A 137 5.35 -3.92 -27.95
N GLN A 138 4.09 -4.27 -28.20
CA GLN A 138 3.59 -5.41 -29.01
C GLN A 138 4.18 -6.84 -28.81
N GLN A 139 5.20 -7.02 -27.95
CA GLN A 139 6.00 -8.25 -27.83
C GLN A 139 5.81 -8.95 -26.48
N VAL A 140 5.13 -8.30 -25.53
CA VAL A 140 4.91 -8.83 -24.18
C VAL A 140 3.42 -9.10 -24.01
N VAL A 141 3.07 -10.35 -23.73
CA VAL A 141 1.69 -10.73 -23.40
C VAL A 141 1.46 -10.43 -21.93
N CYS A 142 0.61 -9.44 -21.65
CA CYS A 142 0.16 -9.05 -20.30
C CYS A 142 -1.34 -9.36 -20.18
N ARG A 143 -1.74 -10.05 -19.10
CA ARG A 143 -3.15 -10.41 -18.86
C ARG A 143 -3.50 -10.29 -17.38
N ALA A 144 -4.75 -9.98 -17.07
CA ALA A 144 -5.22 -10.03 -15.68
C ALA A 144 -5.12 -11.45 -15.10
N LEU A 145 -4.64 -11.56 -13.86
CA LEU A 145 -4.59 -12.83 -13.12
C LEU A 145 -5.98 -13.24 -12.63
N ARG A 146 -6.77 -12.26 -12.20
CA ARG A 146 -8.16 -12.40 -11.78
C ARG A 146 -9.02 -11.45 -12.62
N PRO A 147 -9.41 -11.83 -13.84
CA PRO A 147 -10.28 -11.01 -14.69
C PRO A 147 -11.59 -10.66 -14.00
N ILE A 148 -12.08 -9.44 -14.20
CA ILE A 148 -13.43 -9.08 -13.75
C ILE A 148 -14.45 -9.95 -14.48
N SER A 149 -15.35 -10.55 -13.71
CA SER A 149 -16.47 -11.33 -14.27
C SER A 149 -17.62 -10.40 -14.62
N GLY A 150 -18.07 -10.42 -15.88
CA GLY A 150 -19.22 -9.66 -16.34
C GLY A 150 -18.88 -8.53 -17.33
N PRO A 151 -19.83 -7.62 -17.60
CA PRO A 151 -19.61 -6.53 -18.54
C PRO A 151 -18.60 -5.54 -17.99
N VAL A 152 -17.56 -5.26 -18.78
CA VAL A 152 -16.59 -4.19 -18.51
C VAL A 152 -16.93 -2.95 -19.35
N PRO A 153 -16.65 -1.73 -18.85
CA PRO A 153 -16.78 -0.51 -19.64
C PRO A 153 -15.96 -0.56 -20.94
N GLN A 154 -16.38 0.19 -21.95
CA GLN A 154 -15.67 0.26 -23.23
C GLN A 154 -14.21 0.72 -23.03
N GLY A 155 -13.26 0.05 -23.68
CA GLY A 155 -11.84 0.35 -23.54
C GLY A 155 -11.16 -0.26 -22.31
N GLN A 156 -11.89 -1.09 -21.55
CA GLN A 156 -11.39 -1.84 -20.40
C GLN A 156 -11.45 -3.35 -20.65
N GLU A 157 -11.41 -3.76 -21.91
CA GLU A 157 -11.33 -5.17 -22.30
C GLU A 157 -10.06 -5.81 -21.74
N GLY A 158 -10.22 -6.78 -20.82
CA GLY A 158 -9.10 -7.42 -20.12
C GLY A 158 -8.81 -6.88 -18.72
N ALA A 159 -9.65 -5.96 -18.20
CA ALA A 159 -9.56 -5.50 -16.82
C ALA A 159 -9.71 -6.63 -15.80
N GLY A 160 -9.04 -6.47 -14.66
CA GLY A 160 -9.02 -7.43 -13.57
C GLY A 160 -7.83 -7.23 -12.64
N TYR A 161 -7.79 -7.99 -11.55
CA TYR A 161 -6.76 -7.84 -10.53
C TYR A 161 -5.48 -8.59 -10.87
N GLY A 162 -4.36 -7.94 -10.52
CA GLY A 162 -3.02 -8.38 -10.85
C GLY A 162 -2.76 -8.46 -12.35
N ARG A 163 -1.50 -8.69 -12.70
CA ARG A 163 -1.10 -8.99 -14.08
C ARG A 163 -0.11 -10.12 -14.11
N GLU A 164 -0.24 -10.94 -15.14
CA GLU A 164 0.75 -11.94 -15.50
C GLU A 164 1.39 -11.56 -16.82
N VAL A 165 2.72 -11.65 -16.85
CA VAL A 165 3.55 -11.33 -17.99
C VAL A 165 4.44 -12.51 -18.32
N VAL A 166 4.41 -12.95 -19.58
CA VAL A 166 5.41 -13.86 -20.14
C VAL A 166 6.48 -13.04 -20.85
N LEU A 167 7.73 -13.18 -20.40
CA LEU A 167 8.86 -12.49 -20.99
C LEU A 167 9.24 -13.12 -22.33
N PRO A 168 9.48 -12.31 -23.39
CA PRO A 168 9.91 -12.83 -24.69
C PRO A 168 11.31 -13.45 -24.63
N GLN A 169 12.15 -12.98 -23.71
CA GLN A 169 13.44 -13.56 -23.38
C GLN A 169 13.57 -13.68 -21.86
N GLN A 170 14.04 -14.84 -21.40
CA GLN A 170 14.32 -15.05 -19.99
C GLN A 170 15.28 -13.98 -19.47
N THR A 171 14.96 -13.41 -18.30
CA THR A 171 15.76 -12.37 -17.65
C THR A 171 16.21 -12.85 -16.28
N ASP A 172 17.45 -12.55 -15.91
CA ASP A 172 17.95 -12.93 -14.59
C ASP A 172 17.23 -12.15 -13.47
N LEU A 173 17.05 -12.81 -12.32
CA LEU A 173 16.33 -12.23 -11.18
C LEU A 173 16.92 -10.90 -10.71
N HIS A 174 18.25 -10.76 -10.67
CA HIS A 174 18.87 -9.52 -10.17
C HIS A 174 18.58 -8.33 -11.07
N THR A 175 18.53 -8.52 -12.38
CA THR A 175 18.10 -7.49 -13.33
C THR A 175 16.66 -7.07 -13.09
N LEU A 176 15.74 -8.01 -12.85
CA LEU A 176 14.34 -7.68 -12.52
C LEU A 176 14.22 -6.95 -11.19
N LEU A 177 14.93 -7.39 -10.15
CA LEU A 177 14.93 -6.72 -8.84
C LEU A 177 15.49 -5.29 -8.92
N ARG A 178 16.55 -5.05 -9.73
CA ARG A 178 17.07 -3.70 -9.97
C ARG A 178 16.05 -2.81 -10.67
N ARG A 179 15.33 -3.32 -11.66
CA ARG A 179 14.25 -2.58 -12.33
C ARG A 179 13.13 -2.25 -11.35
N LEU A 180 12.67 -3.25 -10.59
CA LEU A 180 11.63 -3.09 -9.58
C LEU A 180 12.00 -2.02 -8.56
N SER A 181 13.18 -2.13 -7.94
CA SER A 181 13.71 -1.14 -7.01
C SER A 181 13.77 0.25 -7.66
N ALA A 182 14.42 0.38 -8.81
CA ALA A 182 14.59 1.67 -9.48
C ALA A 182 13.27 2.30 -9.93
N GLY A 183 12.22 1.51 -10.18
CA GLY A 183 10.89 1.94 -10.58
C GLY A 183 9.92 2.23 -9.41
N THR A 184 10.18 1.67 -8.22
CA THR A 184 9.30 1.81 -7.04
C THR A 184 9.99 2.64 -5.95
N THR A 185 10.78 1.98 -5.08
CA THR A 185 11.38 2.56 -3.87
C THR A 185 12.62 3.42 -4.14
N GLY A 186 13.34 3.16 -5.22
CA GLY A 186 14.71 3.66 -5.43
C GLY A 186 15.74 3.10 -4.44
N SER A 187 15.34 2.19 -3.54
CA SER A 187 16.21 1.62 -2.51
C SER A 187 17.13 0.55 -3.10
N PRO A 188 18.41 0.48 -2.75
CA PRO A 188 19.28 -0.62 -3.15
C PRO A 188 18.87 -1.97 -2.53
N TYR A 189 17.91 -1.97 -1.60
CA TYR A 189 17.41 -3.15 -0.91
C TYR A 189 15.99 -3.49 -1.37
N VAL A 190 15.76 -4.79 -1.64
CA VAL A 190 14.44 -5.37 -1.90
C VAL A 190 14.30 -6.59 -1.00
N MET A 191 13.13 -6.75 -0.38
CA MET A 191 12.86 -7.94 0.43
C MET A 191 12.41 -9.07 -0.49
N VAL A 192 13.12 -10.20 -0.45
CA VAL A 192 12.91 -11.31 -1.39
C VAL A 192 12.88 -12.65 -0.66
N ALA A 193 11.85 -13.45 -0.90
CA ALA A 193 11.80 -14.86 -0.52
C ALA A 193 12.17 -15.72 -1.73
N ILE A 194 13.29 -16.46 -1.61
CA ILE A 194 13.82 -17.31 -2.68
C ILE A 194 13.70 -18.79 -2.24
N PRO A 195 13.25 -19.71 -3.12
CA PRO A 195 13.27 -21.14 -2.84
C PRO A 195 14.67 -21.64 -2.48
N GLU A 196 14.80 -22.50 -1.47
CA GLU A 196 16.11 -22.94 -0.96
C GLU A 196 16.98 -23.59 -2.04
N ARG A 197 16.36 -24.37 -2.95
CA ARG A 197 17.04 -24.98 -4.11
C ARG A 197 17.71 -23.98 -5.07
N MET A 198 17.33 -22.70 -5.01
CA MET A 198 17.88 -21.63 -5.83
C MET A 198 18.96 -20.82 -5.10
N LYS A 199 19.10 -20.94 -3.77
CA LYS A 199 20.09 -20.20 -2.95
C LYS A 199 21.47 -20.87 -2.94
N ARG A 200 22.04 -21.20 -4.10
CA ARG A 200 23.35 -21.86 -4.18
C ARG A 200 24.48 -20.83 -4.29
N PRO A 201 25.41 -20.77 -3.32
CA PRO A 201 26.57 -19.88 -3.41
C PRO A 201 27.38 -20.12 -4.69
N GLY A 202 27.80 -19.04 -5.34
CA GLY A 202 28.61 -19.10 -6.56
C GLY A 202 27.85 -19.48 -7.84
N GLN A 203 26.53 -19.68 -7.79
CA GLN A 203 25.72 -19.87 -8.99
C GLN A 203 25.19 -18.55 -9.54
N PRO A 204 24.94 -18.45 -10.86
CA PRO A 204 24.28 -17.30 -11.44
C PRO A 204 22.85 -17.15 -10.87
N PRO A 205 22.29 -15.93 -10.86
CA PRO A 205 20.92 -15.70 -10.44
C PRO A 205 19.93 -16.55 -11.25
N PRO A 206 18.78 -16.95 -10.67
CA PRO A 206 17.78 -17.72 -11.40
C PRO A 206 17.23 -16.92 -12.60
N MET A 207 16.96 -17.63 -13.68
CA MET A 207 16.33 -17.07 -14.89
C MET A 207 14.81 -17.10 -14.73
N ILE A 208 14.17 -15.97 -15.01
CA ILE A 208 12.72 -15.76 -14.90
C ILE A 208 12.14 -15.69 -16.31
N SER A 209 11.04 -16.40 -16.54
CA SER A 209 10.30 -16.42 -17.81
C SER A 209 8.90 -15.84 -17.67
N LYS A 210 8.28 -15.99 -16.50
CA LYS A 210 6.93 -15.54 -16.21
C LYS A 210 6.88 -14.79 -14.89
N ILE A 211 6.23 -13.63 -14.89
CA ILE A 211 6.10 -12.77 -13.73
C ILE A 211 4.61 -12.53 -13.44
N ALA A 212 4.23 -12.61 -12.18
CA ALA A 212 2.94 -12.17 -11.67
C ALA A 212 3.15 -10.94 -10.80
N VAL A 213 2.33 -9.91 -10.97
CA VAL A 213 2.39 -8.68 -10.17
C VAL A 213 1.01 -8.36 -9.60
N CYS A 214 0.99 -7.82 -8.39
CA CYS A 214 -0.16 -7.19 -7.78
C CYS A 214 0.38 -6.16 -6.79
N PRO A 215 0.23 -4.84 -7.02
CA PRO A 215 0.60 -3.82 -6.04
C PRO A 215 -0.17 -4.02 -4.72
N GLY A 216 0.34 -3.44 -3.64
CA GLY A 216 -0.23 -3.57 -2.30
C GLY A 216 -0.13 -5.00 -1.75
N SER A 217 -1.28 -5.53 -1.32
CA SER A 217 -1.42 -6.84 -0.67
C SER A 217 -1.92 -7.92 -1.65
N GLY A 218 -1.01 -8.55 -2.38
CA GLY A 218 -1.34 -9.41 -3.55
C GLY A 218 -1.52 -10.91 -3.30
N ALA A 219 -1.39 -11.41 -2.07
CA ALA A 219 -1.30 -12.86 -1.83
C ALA A 219 -2.51 -13.67 -2.34
N SER A 220 -3.73 -13.16 -2.15
CA SER A 220 -4.98 -13.79 -2.65
C SER A 220 -5.07 -13.79 -4.18
N VAL A 221 -4.46 -12.81 -4.85
CA VAL A 221 -4.41 -12.71 -6.31
C VAL A 221 -3.52 -13.82 -6.89
N PHE A 222 -2.50 -14.27 -6.15
CA PHE A 222 -1.52 -15.25 -6.62
C PHE A 222 -1.86 -16.73 -6.37
N THR A 223 -3.05 -17.08 -5.86
CA THR A 223 -3.33 -18.45 -5.38
C THR A 223 -3.08 -19.55 -6.44
N ASP A 224 -3.25 -19.28 -7.74
CA ASP A 224 -3.14 -20.29 -8.81
C ASP A 224 -2.16 -19.93 -9.94
N THR A 225 -1.37 -18.87 -9.78
CA THR A 225 -0.39 -18.51 -10.82
C THR A 225 0.74 -19.54 -10.90
N ASP A 226 1.25 -19.80 -12.10
CA ASP A 226 2.45 -20.59 -12.33
C ASP A 226 3.68 -19.72 -12.63
N ALA A 227 3.62 -18.41 -12.32
CA ALA A 227 4.73 -17.48 -12.49
C ALA A 227 5.96 -17.86 -11.65
N ASP A 228 7.13 -17.59 -12.22
CA ASP A 228 8.43 -17.85 -11.58
C ASP A 228 8.73 -16.79 -10.50
N LEU A 229 8.29 -15.55 -10.72
CA LEU A 229 8.47 -14.40 -9.84
C LEU A 229 7.11 -13.75 -9.54
N LEU A 230 6.83 -13.54 -8.25
CA LEU A 230 5.68 -12.82 -7.75
C LEU A 230 6.15 -11.47 -7.18
N VAL A 231 5.54 -10.36 -7.61
CA VAL A 231 5.88 -9.01 -7.16
C VAL A 231 4.68 -8.35 -6.51
N THR A 232 4.83 -7.89 -5.28
CA THR A 232 3.77 -7.20 -4.52
C THR A 232 4.35 -6.17 -3.57
N GLY A 233 3.52 -5.35 -2.93
CA GLY A 233 3.96 -4.49 -1.84
C GLY A 233 4.37 -5.31 -0.62
N GLU A 234 3.47 -6.19 -0.17
CA GLU A 234 3.68 -7.02 1.02
C GLU A 234 3.07 -8.43 0.89
N MET A 235 3.54 -9.34 1.74
CA MET A 235 3.04 -10.71 1.85
C MET A 235 3.39 -11.28 3.23
N SER A 236 2.48 -12.03 3.85
CA SER A 236 2.77 -12.63 5.15
C SER A 236 3.84 -13.73 5.06
N HIS A 237 4.47 -14.04 6.19
CA HIS A 237 5.51 -15.07 6.27
C HIS A 237 5.05 -16.42 5.70
N HIS A 238 3.85 -16.89 6.07
CA HIS A 238 3.36 -18.20 5.65
C HIS A 238 2.97 -18.25 4.17
N GLU A 239 2.45 -17.16 3.62
CA GLU A 239 2.16 -17.04 2.18
C GLU A 239 3.45 -17.07 1.36
N ALA A 240 4.46 -16.30 1.78
CA ALA A 240 5.78 -16.31 1.14
C ALA A 240 6.43 -17.70 1.22
N LEU A 241 6.38 -18.35 2.39
CA LEU A 241 6.89 -19.71 2.57
C LEU A 241 6.17 -20.70 1.63
N ARG A 242 4.85 -20.63 1.54
CA ARG A 242 4.06 -21.48 0.65
C ARG A 242 4.49 -21.29 -0.81
N HIS A 243 4.65 -20.06 -1.29
CA HIS A 243 5.09 -19.81 -2.67
C HIS A 243 6.52 -20.30 -2.94
N THR A 244 7.43 -20.17 -1.98
CA THR A 244 8.80 -20.70 -2.14
C THR A 244 8.83 -22.23 -2.16
N GLN A 245 7.92 -22.92 -1.46
CA GLN A 245 7.75 -24.38 -1.55
C GLN A 245 7.25 -24.83 -2.93
N PHE A 246 6.42 -24.02 -3.60
CA PHE A 246 6.07 -24.22 -5.01
C PHE A 246 7.18 -23.81 -5.99
N GLY A 247 8.34 -23.41 -5.48
CA GLY A 247 9.49 -23.06 -6.31
C GLY A 247 9.40 -21.68 -6.95
N ARG A 248 8.57 -20.78 -6.42
CA ARG A 248 8.38 -19.40 -6.90
C ARG A 248 9.19 -18.43 -6.05
N VAL A 249 9.70 -17.38 -6.66
CA VAL A 249 10.34 -16.26 -5.97
C VAL A 249 9.27 -15.22 -5.61
N VAL A 250 9.34 -14.64 -4.42
CA VAL A 250 8.49 -13.51 -4.02
C VAL A 250 9.37 -12.30 -3.78
N ALA A 251 9.06 -11.17 -4.41
CA ALA A 251 9.70 -9.88 -4.16
C ALA A 251 8.66 -8.89 -3.64
N THR A 252 9.01 -8.22 -2.53
CA THR A 252 8.17 -7.26 -1.83
C THR A 252 8.90 -5.93 -1.68
N VAL A 253 8.19 -4.82 -1.87
CA VAL A 253 8.76 -3.47 -1.84
C VAL A 253 8.09 -2.53 -0.83
N PHE A 254 7.39 -3.07 0.17
CA PHE A 254 6.45 -2.37 1.07
C PHE A 254 5.17 -1.93 0.34
N HIS A 255 4.05 -1.85 1.08
CA HIS A 255 2.71 -1.67 0.54
C HIS A 255 2.62 -0.40 -0.33
N SER A 256 2.62 0.76 0.31
CA SER A 256 2.45 2.05 -0.37
C SER A 256 3.60 2.36 -1.33
N ASN A 257 4.79 1.80 -1.11
CA ASN A 257 5.92 1.96 -2.04
C ASN A 257 5.72 1.26 -3.39
N SER A 258 4.89 0.22 -3.44
CA SER A 258 4.50 -0.42 -4.70
C SER A 258 3.46 0.39 -5.50
N GLU A 259 2.96 1.50 -4.95
CA GLU A 259 1.85 2.29 -5.52
C GLU A 259 2.22 3.76 -5.70
N ARG A 260 2.79 4.40 -4.67
CA ARG A 260 2.95 5.85 -4.53
C ARG A 260 3.59 6.53 -5.74
N ARG A 261 4.59 5.90 -6.36
CA ARG A 261 5.29 6.51 -7.51
C ARG A 261 4.42 6.58 -8.76
N TYR A 262 3.43 5.70 -8.91
CA TYR A 262 2.42 5.77 -9.97
C TYR A 262 1.70 7.13 -9.96
N LEU A 263 1.41 7.68 -8.78
CA LEU A 263 0.71 8.95 -8.66
C LEU A 263 1.44 10.08 -9.39
N LYS A 264 2.77 10.11 -9.27
CA LYS A 264 3.64 11.13 -9.89
C LYS A 264 3.91 10.86 -11.36
N ASP A 265 4.27 9.63 -11.68
CA ASP A 265 4.83 9.27 -12.98
C ASP A 265 3.73 8.96 -14.01
N VAL A 266 2.54 8.56 -13.56
CA VAL A 266 1.44 8.11 -14.43
C VAL A 266 0.14 8.88 -14.16
N LEU A 267 -0.40 8.85 -12.93
CA LEU A 267 -1.72 9.41 -12.66
C LEU A 267 -1.78 10.92 -12.90
N ARG A 268 -0.80 11.67 -12.37
CA ARG A 268 -0.73 13.12 -12.55
C ARG A 268 -0.74 13.53 -14.03
N PRO A 269 0.19 13.08 -14.90
CA PRO A 269 0.15 13.48 -16.30
C PRO A 269 -1.11 13.00 -17.04
N MET A 270 -1.67 11.83 -16.69
CA MET A 270 -2.95 11.38 -17.26
C MET A 270 -4.11 12.31 -16.87
N LEU A 271 -4.16 12.74 -15.61
CA LEU A 271 -5.20 13.64 -15.13
C LEU A 271 -5.03 15.05 -15.70
N GLU A 272 -3.81 15.58 -15.76
CA GLU A 272 -3.49 16.84 -16.42
C GLU A 272 -3.98 16.85 -17.86
N GLU A 273 -3.66 15.79 -18.62
CA GLU A 273 -4.16 15.59 -19.98
C GLU A 273 -5.70 15.56 -20.00
N ARG A 274 -6.31 14.77 -19.12
CA ARG A 274 -7.77 14.60 -19.12
C ARG A 274 -8.53 15.89 -18.78
N LEU A 275 -7.92 16.80 -18.02
CA LEU A 275 -8.50 18.09 -17.67
C LEU A 275 -8.29 19.16 -18.75
N ARG A 276 -7.45 18.92 -19.77
CA ARG A 276 -7.29 19.86 -20.91
C ARG A 276 -8.62 20.02 -21.66
N GLY A 277 -9.00 21.27 -21.92
CA GLY A 277 -10.28 21.63 -22.56
C GLY A 277 -11.51 21.56 -21.64
N THR A 278 -11.35 21.21 -20.36
CA THR A 278 -12.44 21.26 -19.35
C THR A 278 -12.42 22.59 -18.59
N PRO A 279 -13.48 22.93 -17.81
CA PRO A 279 -13.46 24.09 -16.92
C PRO A 279 -12.30 24.09 -15.91
N ALA A 280 -11.71 22.92 -15.62
CA ALA A 280 -10.59 22.75 -14.71
C ALA A 280 -9.21 22.75 -15.41
N SER A 281 -9.09 23.18 -16.68
CA SER A 281 -7.79 23.19 -17.38
C SER A 281 -6.70 24.04 -16.71
N GLY A 282 -7.06 25.02 -15.89
CA GLY A 282 -6.12 25.81 -15.10
C GLY A 282 -5.82 25.25 -13.71
N ALA A 283 -6.36 24.09 -13.36
CA ALA A 283 -6.14 23.49 -12.04
C ALA A 283 -4.69 23.03 -11.89
N ARG A 284 -4.09 23.33 -10.74
CA ARG A 284 -2.74 22.86 -10.38
C ARG A 284 -2.84 21.46 -9.79
N ILE A 285 -2.15 20.49 -10.37
CA ILE A 285 -2.12 19.12 -9.83
C ILE A 285 -0.77 18.87 -9.17
N ILE A 286 -0.78 18.59 -7.88
CA ILE A 286 0.41 18.30 -7.09
C ILE A 286 0.33 16.88 -6.52
N VAL A 287 1.49 16.30 -6.22
CA VAL A 287 1.61 15.03 -5.51
C VAL A 287 2.17 15.35 -4.15
N SER A 288 1.60 14.76 -3.11
CA SER A 288 2.01 14.98 -1.73
C SER A 288 3.50 14.71 -1.55
N THR A 289 4.20 15.65 -0.92
CA THR A 289 5.57 15.46 -0.49
C THR A 289 5.67 14.97 0.95
N ALA A 290 4.57 15.09 1.71
CA ALA A 290 4.42 14.62 3.08
C ALA A 290 4.09 13.13 3.19
N ASP A 291 3.44 12.54 2.18
CA ASP A 291 3.12 11.11 2.12
C ASP A 291 4.40 10.23 2.15
N ARG A 292 4.43 9.27 3.07
CA ARG A 292 5.54 8.36 3.33
C ARG A 292 5.03 6.98 3.70
N ASP A 293 5.84 5.97 3.40
CA ASP A 293 5.62 4.62 3.92
C ASP A 293 5.77 4.65 5.45
N PRO A 294 4.92 3.94 6.22
CA PRO A 294 5.05 3.88 7.67
C PRO A 294 6.29 3.10 8.13
N TYR A 295 6.96 2.37 7.23
CA TYR A 295 8.17 1.61 7.53
C TYR A 295 9.42 2.24 6.92
N GLU A 296 10.52 2.20 7.69
CA GLU A 296 11.85 2.61 7.25
C GLU A 296 12.84 1.44 7.31
N ILE A 297 13.76 1.40 6.34
CA ILE A 297 14.89 0.47 6.38
C ILE A 297 16.04 1.13 7.13
N ILE A 298 16.29 0.66 8.35
CA ILE A 298 17.37 1.17 9.19
C ILE A 298 18.65 0.33 9.03
N ASN A 299 19.76 0.99 8.67
CA ASN A 299 21.08 0.39 8.78
C ASN A 299 21.60 0.55 10.21
N THR A 300 21.39 -0.48 11.03
CA THR A 300 21.72 -0.47 12.47
C THR A 300 23.23 -0.31 12.75
N LEU A 301 24.10 -0.74 11.82
CA LEU A 301 25.54 -0.57 11.97
C LEU A 301 25.97 0.88 11.72
N LEU A 302 25.44 1.53 10.69
CA LEU A 302 25.72 2.95 10.43
C LEU A 302 25.25 3.84 11.59
N GLN A 303 24.08 3.54 12.17
CA GLN A 303 23.59 4.27 13.34
C GLN A 303 24.54 4.14 14.55
N ALA A 304 25.06 2.94 14.80
CA ALA A 304 26.02 2.72 15.88
C ALA A 304 27.32 3.52 15.67
N ILE A 305 27.82 3.63 14.43
CA ILE A 305 29.01 4.42 14.10
C ILE A 305 28.74 5.91 14.35
N GLN A 306 27.61 6.44 13.85
CA GLN A 306 27.25 7.84 14.01
C GLN A 306 27.09 8.24 15.49
N ALA A 307 26.49 7.38 16.31
CA ALA A 307 26.33 7.63 17.74
C ALA A 307 27.67 7.75 18.49
N VAL A 308 28.70 7.01 18.07
CA VAL A 308 30.06 7.06 18.63
C VAL A 308 30.78 8.34 18.17
N GLU A 309 30.61 8.74 16.92
CA GLU A 309 31.19 9.96 16.35
C GLU A 309 30.56 11.25 16.92
N SER A 310 29.29 11.21 17.33
CA SER A 310 28.58 12.32 17.98
C SER A 310 28.77 12.41 19.51
N GLY A 311 29.75 11.69 20.09
CA GLY A 311 30.05 11.71 21.53
C GLY A 311 30.31 13.14 22.06
N PRO A 312 30.07 13.39 23.37
CA PRO A 312 29.97 14.74 23.92
C PRO A 312 31.26 15.54 23.74
N SER A 313 31.13 16.79 23.26
CA SER A 313 32.24 17.74 23.23
C SER A 313 32.74 17.96 24.67
N THR A 314 33.94 17.50 24.97
CA THR A 314 34.59 17.80 26.25
C THR A 314 35.06 19.26 26.25
N SER A 315 34.23 20.16 26.78
CA SER A 315 34.68 21.45 27.32
C SER A 315 34.45 21.44 28.83
N ALA A 316 35.57 21.22 29.55
CA ALA A 316 35.92 21.57 30.93
C ALA A 316 34.80 21.70 31.99
N ASP A 317 34.92 20.93 33.09
CA ASP A 317 35.59 21.45 34.28
C ASP A 317 35.93 20.31 35.27
N ASN A 318 37.13 20.43 35.86
CA ASN A 318 37.58 19.61 36.97
C ASN A 318 36.75 19.93 38.21
N ASP A 319 36.01 18.96 38.75
CA ASP A 319 35.83 18.89 40.19
C ASP A 319 35.94 17.45 40.67
N ILE A 320 36.87 17.25 41.59
CA ILE A 320 37.26 15.95 42.14
C ILE A 320 36.48 15.78 43.43
N SER A 321 35.47 14.92 43.45
CA SER A 321 35.23 13.97 44.54
C SER A 321 33.94 13.19 44.29
N GLU A 322 34.05 11.87 44.12
CA GLU A 322 33.18 10.90 44.79
C GLU A 322 33.71 9.46 44.59
N PRO A 323 33.45 8.53 45.53
CA PRO A 323 34.25 7.33 45.71
C PRO A 323 33.81 6.16 44.81
N ILE A 324 34.81 5.35 44.46
CA ILE A 324 34.74 4.17 43.58
C ILE A 324 33.79 3.10 44.17
N PRO A 325 32.79 2.60 43.43
CA PRO A 325 32.06 1.39 43.82
C PRO A 325 32.92 0.14 43.57
N GLN A 326 33.07 -0.69 44.59
CA GLN A 326 33.79 -1.97 44.51
C GLN A 326 33.11 -2.94 43.54
N SER A 327 33.93 -3.68 42.79
CA SER A 327 33.54 -4.69 41.80
C SER A 327 32.59 -5.77 42.38
N PRO A 328 31.51 -6.18 41.68
CA PRO A 328 30.79 -7.39 42.04
C PRO A 328 31.59 -8.63 41.63
N ARG A 329 31.69 -9.58 42.56
CA ARG A 329 32.23 -10.92 42.35
C ARG A 329 31.27 -11.75 41.49
N SER A 330 31.85 -12.74 40.81
CA SER A 330 31.23 -13.74 39.94
C SER A 330 30.06 -14.51 40.58
N PRO A 331 29.03 -14.91 39.82
CA PRO A 331 27.91 -15.67 40.34
C PRO A 331 28.18 -17.18 40.25
N SER A 332 28.53 -17.78 41.37
CA SER A 332 28.24 -19.19 41.66
C SER A 332 27.61 -19.23 43.05
N ASP A 333 26.46 -19.91 43.14
CA ASP A 333 25.65 -20.17 44.34
C ASP A 333 24.54 -19.15 44.67
N ALA A 334 23.36 -19.37 44.10
CA ALA A 334 22.07 -19.15 44.76
C ALA A 334 20.93 -19.83 43.98
N LEU A 335 20.88 -21.17 44.02
CA LEU A 335 19.61 -21.90 43.87
C LEU A 335 19.07 -22.14 45.28
N VAL A 336 17.80 -21.77 45.49
CA VAL A 336 16.79 -22.34 46.42
C VAL A 336 15.92 -21.19 46.93
N GLY A 337 14.64 -21.15 46.52
CA GLY A 337 13.66 -20.25 47.13
C GLY A 337 12.35 -20.04 46.36
N ALA A 338 11.42 -20.97 46.56
CA ALA A 338 9.96 -20.81 46.51
C ALA A 338 9.24 -20.46 45.18
N MET A 339 8.83 -21.52 44.48
CA MET A 339 7.65 -21.53 43.59
C MET A 339 6.36 -21.34 44.40
N GLN A 340 5.50 -20.41 43.97
CA GLN A 340 4.06 -20.46 44.28
C GLN A 340 3.32 -21.05 43.08
N PRO A 341 2.35 -21.97 43.27
CA PRO A 341 1.65 -22.60 42.16
C PRO A 341 0.63 -21.65 41.54
N ALA A 342 0.49 -21.73 40.22
CA ALA A 342 -0.58 -21.10 39.46
C ALA A 342 -1.95 -21.67 39.86
N PRO A 343 -3.04 -20.89 39.84
CA PRO A 343 -4.38 -21.40 40.12
C PRO A 343 -4.85 -22.35 39.00
N ASP A 344 -5.51 -23.44 39.40
CA ASP A 344 -6.04 -24.48 38.51
C ASP A 344 -7.06 -23.93 37.51
N PRO A 345 -7.13 -24.49 36.29
CA PRO A 345 -8.13 -24.11 35.30
C PRO A 345 -9.54 -24.56 35.74
N VAL A 346 -10.49 -23.63 35.71
CA VAL A 346 -11.91 -23.86 35.92
C VAL A 346 -12.44 -24.86 34.87
N PRO A 347 -13.15 -25.94 35.26
CA PRO A 347 -13.71 -26.88 34.28
C PRO A 347 -14.83 -26.23 33.48
N LYS A 348 -14.77 -26.35 32.15
CA LYS A 348 -15.90 -26.05 31.27
C LYS A 348 -17.04 -27.01 31.63
N ARG A 349 -18.24 -26.47 31.85
CA ARG A 349 -19.48 -27.27 31.87
C ARG A 349 -19.68 -27.87 30.49
N GLU A 350 -19.84 -29.18 30.44
CA GLU A 350 -20.36 -29.90 29.27
C GLU A 350 -21.86 -29.63 29.19
N ASP A 351 -22.33 -29.03 28.09
CA ASP A 351 -23.72 -29.17 27.66
C ASP A 351 -23.83 -30.52 26.93
N PRO A 352 -24.74 -31.43 27.35
CA PRO A 352 -24.95 -32.68 26.66
C PRO A 352 -26.04 -32.47 25.61
N ASP A 353 -25.65 -32.36 24.34
CA ASP A 353 -26.44 -32.81 23.18
C ASP A 353 -25.72 -32.38 21.90
N GLU A 354 -24.93 -33.27 21.30
CA GLU A 354 -24.70 -33.26 19.85
C GLU A 354 -24.28 -34.66 19.34
N ASP A 355 -25.13 -35.20 18.47
CA ASP A 355 -25.09 -36.53 17.83
C ASP A 355 -23.90 -36.65 16.87
N PRO A 356 -23.03 -37.68 16.97
CA PRO A 356 -21.84 -37.78 16.14
C PRO A 356 -22.13 -38.50 14.83
N ARG A 357 -22.93 -37.91 13.94
CA ARG A 357 -23.09 -38.39 12.55
C ARG A 357 -23.47 -37.26 11.60
N GLU A 358 -22.47 -36.49 11.15
CA GLU A 358 -22.50 -35.91 9.80
C GLU A 358 -21.09 -35.46 9.37
N ALA A 359 -20.53 -36.20 8.41
CA ALA A 359 -19.29 -35.84 7.74
C ALA A 359 -19.57 -34.69 6.76
N THR A 360 -18.97 -33.53 6.97
CA THR A 360 -18.99 -32.42 6.01
C THR A 360 -17.83 -32.54 5.02
N PRO A 361 -18.04 -32.33 3.70
CA PRO A 361 -16.99 -32.49 2.71
C PRO A 361 -16.00 -31.33 2.70
N LEU A 362 -14.75 -31.63 2.32
CA LEU A 362 -13.70 -30.69 1.93
C LEU A 362 -14.23 -29.69 0.88
N GLY A 363 -14.37 -28.43 1.27
CA GLY A 363 -14.76 -27.37 0.33
C GLY A 363 -15.33 -26.14 1.03
N SER A 364 -14.51 -25.44 1.82
CA SER A 364 -14.86 -24.10 2.30
C SER A 364 -13.81 -23.12 1.78
N PRO A 365 -14.19 -22.00 1.14
CA PRO A 365 -13.24 -20.96 0.81
C PRO A 365 -12.65 -20.42 2.11
N VAL A 366 -11.33 -20.27 2.15
CA VAL A 366 -10.64 -19.57 3.24
C VAL A 366 -11.26 -18.18 3.33
N LYS A 367 -11.91 -17.87 4.46
CA LYS A 367 -12.39 -16.52 4.74
C LYS A 367 -11.18 -15.59 4.78
N THR A 368 -11.01 -14.79 3.74
CA THR A 368 -10.10 -13.64 3.70
C THR A 368 -10.76 -12.47 4.42
N GLU A 369 -11.10 -12.64 5.70
CA GLU A 369 -11.44 -11.53 6.57
C GLU A 369 -10.22 -11.33 7.46
N HIS A 370 -9.60 -10.13 7.41
CA HIS A 370 -8.84 -9.47 8.50
C HIS A 370 -7.74 -8.50 8.05
N TRP A 371 -7.43 -8.33 6.75
CA TRP A 371 -6.29 -7.46 6.36
C TRP A 371 -6.65 -5.97 6.17
N TYR A 372 -7.91 -5.65 5.88
CA TYR A 372 -8.40 -4.27 5.76
C TYR A 372 -9.26 -3.85 6.96
N ASN A 373 -8.76 -4.09 8.18
CA ASN A 373 -9.47 -3.65 9.36
C ASN A 373 -9.05 -2.24 9.73
N GLU A 374 -9.97 -1.32 9.45
CA GLU A 374 -9.96 0.10 9.80
C GLU A 374 -9.19 0.90 8.74
N GLY A 375 -9.87 1.83 8.04
CA GLY A 375 -9.13 2.81 7.25
C GLY A 375 -8.13 3.49 8.17
N TRP A 376 -6.93 3.79 7.66
CA TRP A 376 -5.75 4.27 8.38
C TRP A 376 -5.98 4.96 9.72
#